data_AF-A0A9Q0RKU0-F1
#
_entry.id   AF-A0A9Q0RKU0-F1
#
_cell.length_a   1.000
_cell.length_b   1.000
_cell.length_c   1.000
_cell.angle_alpha   90.00
_cell.angle_beta   90.00
_cell.angle_gamma   90.00
#
_symmetry.space_group_name_H-M   'P 1'
#
loop_
_entity.id
_entity.type
_entity.pdbx_description
1 polymer ?
#
loop_
_entity_poly.entity_id
_entity_poly.type
_entity_poly.pdbx_seq_one_letter_code
_entity_poly.pdbx_strand_id
1 'polypeptide(L)'
;MRYEPILQQQMDHNRTIEMVRRFGRNGLFISVPIFVLLLINYHYNIYHGYIPQDTQVNGTLADTDYMKSTTIDLPIAVATTAMEHQMMTSQWKVLQDGTVIHLGSKNVDYNYTFRMIDADRCSSLRANESSFVIVVETDIVNFDERQLIRETWGLDVMQELANYRVIFMVGLGRNPEIQNKLDYESIMYGDIVQIDVNEDFQNLTHKSIHMLYWYSRYCGNSRFLFKTDDDIYLHIPNMVNMFRTIEFNGSILCHQNKSRKIIRNFSDLHFFMYSYKNRNKQEVMKQIRKKFHKYLIGYDILPGSLYPNYCSGFGYSMNRNVAEKLLEASEKIPYIGIEDVFITGFCRQKCNITIMNNVNFRLKPYIFPIEGKCAFENGRITSNEMSKSDIRKLWTHVNSQGYYCKLTPQ
;
A
#
# COMPACT_ATOMS: atom_id res chain seq x y z
N MET A 1 26.44 37.02 -7.95
CA MET A 1 26.30 37.07 -6.47
C MET A 1 25.17 36.10 -6.10
N ARG A 2 25.52 34.81 -6.04
CA ARG A 2 25.60 33.95 -4.84
C ARG A 2 24.24 33.35 -4.40
N TYR A 3 23.89 32.26 -5.07
CA TYR A 3 23.04 31.17 -4.55
C TYR A 3 23.94 30.25 -3.70
N GLU A 4 24.02 30.50 -2.39
CA GLU A 4 24.82 29.70 -1.45
C GLU A 4 24.15 29.28 -0.11
N PRO A 5 22.89 29.61 0.29
CA PRO A 5 22.42 29.19 1.61
C PRO A 5 21.92 27.72 1.71
N ILE A 6 21.38 27.15 0.64
CA ILE A 6 20.62 25.88 0.71
C ILE A 6 21.53 24.65 0.77
N LEU A 7 22.65 24.67 0.05
CA LEU A 7 23.66 23.61 0.11
C LEU A 7 24.40 23.60 1.45
N GLN A 8 24.60 24.77 2.08
CA GLN A 8 25.23 24.87 3.39
C GLN A 8 24.34 24.24 4.49
N GLN A 9 23.03 24.47 4.45
CA GLN A 9 22.07 23.84 5.39
C GLN A 9 21.98 22.32 5.24
N GLN A 10 22.01 21.78 4.01
CA GLN A 10 22.03 20.32 3.80
C GLN A 10 23.36 19.67 4.23
N MET A 11 24.50 20.34 4.04
CA MET A 11 25.80 19.84 4.50
C MET A 11 25.95 19.88 6.03
N ASP A 12 25.43 20.91 6.71
CA ASP A 12 25.43 20.98 8.17
C ASP A 12 24.42 20.00 8.81
N HIS A 13 23.32 19.67 8.11
CA HIS A 13 22.35 18.65 8.54
C HIS A 13 22.93 17.22 8.49
N ASN A 14 23.63 16.86 7.40
CA ASN A 14 24.31 15.57 7.30
C ASN A 14 25.44 15.41 8.31
N ARG A 15 26.18 16.50 8.62
CA ARG A 15 27.19 16.50 9.68
C ARG A 15 26.57 16.29 11.06
N THR A 16 25.38 16.84 11.32
CA THR A 16 24.67 16.68 12.59
C THR A 16 24.16 15.24 12.76
N ILE A 17 23.64 14.63 11.68
CA ILE A 17 23.22 13.21 11.66
C ILE A 17 24.41 12.27 11.86
N GLU A 18 25.56 12.55 11.23
CA GLU A 18 26.79 11.76 11.40
C GLU A 18 27.35 11.91 12.83
N MET A 19 27.21 13.09 13.44
CA MET A 19 27.60 13.36 14.83
C MET A 19 26.72 12.57 15.81
N VAL A 20 25.39 12.59 15.64
CA VAL A 20 24.45 11.81 16.47
C VAL A 20 24.68 10.29 16.32
N ARG A 21 24.95 9.81 15.10
CA ARG A 21 25.31 8.40 14.84
C ARG A 21 26.67 8.01 15.44
N ARG A 22 27.65 8.92 15.50
CA ARG A 22 28.95 8.69 16.17
C ARG A 22 28.81 8.65 17.70
N PHE A 23 27.97 9.50 18.29
CA PHE A 23 27.74 9.49 19.74
C PHE A 23 27.01 8.22 20.20
N GLY A 24 26.09 7.67 19.40
CA GLY A 24 25.44 6.38 19.67
C GLY A 24 26.37 5.16 19.58
N ARG A 25 27.51 5.25 18.86
CA ARG A 25 28.48 4.15 18.71
C ARG A 25 29.56 4.09 19.79
N ASN A 26 29.81 5.18 20.52
CA ASN A 26 30.93 5.27 21.47
C ASN A 26 30.53 5.12 22.96
N GLY A 27 29.30 4.70 23.27
CA GLY A 27 28.96 4.20 24.61
C GLY A 27 29.07 5.22 25.76
N LEU A 28 28.99 6.52 25.51
CA LEU A 28 28.83 7.50 26.59
C LEU A 28 27.35 7.68 26.93
N PHE A 29 26.92 7.09 28.03
CA PHE A 29 25.63 7.37 28.68
C PHE A 29 25.60 8.82 29.15
N ILE A 30 24.93 9.70 28.41
CA ILE A 30 24.45 10.96 28.99
C ILE A 30 23.23 10.60 29.82
N SER A 31 23.29 10.87 31.12
CA SER A 31 22.20 10.55 32.03
C SER A 31 20.92 11.27 31.58
N VAL A 32 19.82 10.52 31.60
CA VAL A 32 18.43 10.95 31.30
C VAL A 32 18.04 12.33 31.87
N PRO A 33 18.57 12.84 33.01
CA PRO A 33 18.22 14.17 33.51
C PRO A 33 18.63 15.34 32.61
N ILE A 34 19.75 15.26 31.88
CA ILE A 34 20.25 16.40 31.08
C ILE A 34 19.40 16.60 29.82
N PHE A 35 18.92 15.51 29.22
CA PHE A 35 18.06 15.55 28.03
C PHE A 35 16.66 16.10 28.35
N VAL A 36 16.13 15.78 29.53
CA VAL A 36 14.85 16.31 30.02
C VAL A 36 14.95 17.80 30.39
N LEU A 37 16.08 18.24 30.96
CA LEU A 37 16.31 19.66 31.26
C LEU A 37 16.42 20.54 30.00
N LEU A 38 16.99 20.01 28.90
CA LEU A 38 17.03 20.71 27.62
C LEU A 38 15.64 20.85 26.98
N LEU A 39 14.76 19.84 27.14
CA LEU A 39 13.38 19.89 26.65
C LEU A 39 12.51 20.88 27.46
N ILE A 40 12.69 20.95 28.79
CA ILE A 40 11.93 21.88 29.64
C ILE A 40 12.35 23.34 29.38
N ASN A 41 13.64 23.61 29.18
CA ASN A 41 14.12 24.98 28.93
C ASN A 41 13.76 25.49 27.52
N TYR A 42 13.56 24.58 26.55
CA TYR A 42 13.03 24.93 25.22
C TYR A 42 11.52 25.25 25.25
N HIS A 43 10.73 24.48 26.01
CA HIS A 43 9.30 24.74 26.15
C HIS A 43 8.99 26.05 26.91
N TYR A 44 9.81 26.43 27.89
CA TYR A 44 9.62 27.69 28.62
C TYR A 44 9.85 28.94 27.74
N ASN A 45 10.81 28.89 26.80
CA ASN A 45 11.14 30.02 25.94
C ASN A 45 10.15 30.24 24.78
N ILE A 46 9.36 29.23 24.39
CA ILE A 46 8.36 29.35 23.32
C ILE A 46 7.06 29.97 23.83
N TYR A 47 6.64 29.68 25.07
CA TYR A 47 5.33 30.14 25.58
C TYR A 47 5.29 31.59 26.09
N HIS A 48 6.45 32.22 26.33
CA HIS A 48 6.50 33.58 26.89
C HIS A 48 7.07 34.66 25.96
N GLY A 49 7.29 34.36 24.68
CA GLY A 49 7.91 35.30 23.73
C GLY A 49 7.08 35.54 22.47
N TYR A 50 5.91 36.17 22.59
CA TYR A 50 5.36 37.23 21.69
C TYR A 50 3.82 37.32 21.78
N ILE A 51 3.33 38.49 22.17
CA ILE A 51 1.95 38.96 21.98
C ILE A 51 2.03 40.13 20.99
N PRO A 52 1.28 40.09 19.87
CA PRO A 52 0.79 41.33 19.27
C PRO A 52 -0.73 41.37 19.13
N GLN A 53 -1.23 42.59 19.21
CA GLN A 53 -2.60 43.04 19.44
C GLN A 53 -3.57 42.90 18.26
N ASP A 54 -4.85 42.93 18.64
CA ASP A 54 -6.08 43.00 17.84
C ASP A 54 -6.03 43.85 16.56
N THR A 55 -6.74 43.39 15.54
CA THR A 55 -7.52 44.28 14.66
C THR A 55 -8.81 43.59 14.23
N GLN A 56 -9.92 44.14 14.71
CA GLN A 56 -11.29 43.78 14.35
C GLN A 56 -11.59 44.18 12.90
N VAL A 57 -12.24 43.28 12.15
CA VAL A 57 -13.13 43.68 11.04
C VAL A 57 -14.41 42.86 11.14
N ASN A 58 -15.48 43.55 11.53
CA ASN A 58 -16.86 43.07 11.49
C ASN A 58 -17.35 42.96 10.05
N GLY A 59 -18.09 41.90 9.75
CA GLY A 59 -18.77 41.72 8.47
C GLY A 59 -19.75 40.55 8.50
N THR A 60 -20.88 40.75 9.17
CA THR A 60 -22.09 39.93 9.04
C THR A 60 -22.68 40.13 7.64
N LEU A 61 -22.86 39.07 6.86
CA LEU A 61 -23.90 38.96 5.84
C LEU A 61 -24.36 37.50 5.76
N ALA A 62 -25.64 37.32 6.09
CA ALA A 62 -26.41 36.12 5.80
C ALA A 62 -26.68 36.06 4.30
N ASP A 63 -26.59 34.87 3.71
CA ASP A 63 -27.23 34.62 2.41
C ASP A 63 -27.91 33.25 2.43
N THR A 64 -29.24 33.36 2.42
CA THR A 64 -30.23 32.40 1.96
C THR A 64 -30.10 32.15 0.45
N ASP A 65 -30.63 31.01 0.00
CA ASP A 65 -30.98 30.66 -1.37
C ASP A 65 -29.85 30.38 -2.38
N TYR A 66 -29.60 29.08 -2.66
CA TYR A 66 -29.50 28.59 -4.04
C TYR A 66 -29.72 27.07 -4.12
N MET A 67 -30.96 26.61 -3.97
CA MET A 67 -31.44 25.37 -4.61
C MET A 67 -32.15 25.77 -5.90
N LYS A 68 -31.43 25.76 -7.02
CA LYS A 68 -32.02 25.68 -8.36
C LYS A 68 -31.43 24.50 -9.10
N SER A 69 -32.28 23.49 -9.23
CA SER A 69 -32.29 22.45 -10.25
C SER A 69 -31.68 22.94 -11.57
N THR A 70 -30.54 22.38 -11.95
CA THR A 70 -30.09 22.36 -13.34
C THR A 70 -29.94 20.89 -13.73
N THR A 71 -30.91 20.41 -14.48
CA THR A 71 -30.83 19.18 -15.26
C THR A 71 -29.64 19.32 -16.22
N ILE A 72 -28.54 18.63 -15.93
CA ILE A 72 -27.48 18.41 -16.90
C ILE A 72 -27.90 17.18 -17.69
N ASP A 73 -28.44 17.42 -18.89
CA ASP A 73 -28.73 16.39 -19.86
C ASP A 73 -27.42 15.65 -20.22
N LEU A 74 -27.38 14.36 -19.88
CA LEU A 74 -26.36 13.42 -20.37
C LEU A 74 -26.50 13.31 -21.90
N PRO A 75 -25.43 13.49 -22.70
CA PRO A 75 -25.52 13.31 -24.14
C PRO A 75 -25.89 11.86 -24.46
N ILE A 76 -26.97 11.73 -25.23
CA ILE A 76 -27.40 10.49 -25.88
C ILE A 76 -26.25 9.96 -26.73
N ALA A 77 -25.99 8.66 -26.60
CA ALA A 77 -24.99 7.92 -27.34
C ALA A 77 -25.11 8.17 -28.85
N VAL A 78 -24.12 8.86 -29.41
CA VAL A 78 -23.90 8.92 -30.86
C VAL A 78 -23.17 7.64 -31.25
N ALA A 79 -23.78 6.87 -32.15
CA ALA A 79 -23.22 5.65 -32.70
C ALA A 79 -21.84 5.94 -33.33
N THR A 80 -20.79 5.44 -32.68
CA THR A 80 -19.43 5.47 -33.19
C THR A 80 -19.34 4.57 -34.42
N THR A 81 -18.89 5.16 -35.52
CA THR A 81 -18.82 4.52 -36.83
C THR A 81 -17.78 3.38 -36.81
N ALA A 82 -18.00 2.37 -37.65
CA ALA A 82 -17.19 1.14 -37.72
C ALA A 82 -15.67 1.35 -37.89
N MET A 83 -15.22 2.54 -38.30
CA MET A 83 -13.79 2.90 -38.39
C MET A 83 -13.12 3.15 -37.03
N GLU A 84 -13.82 3.69 -36.03
CA GLU A 84 -13.27 3.84 -34.66
C GLU A 84 -13.20 2.49 -33.94
N HIS A 85 -14.17 1.61 -34.21
CA HIS A 85 -14.14 0.24 -33.71
C HIS A 85 -12.99 -0.56 -34.33
N GLN A 86 -12.63 -0.29 -35.59
CA GLN A 86 -11.53 -0.96 -36.28
C GLN A 86 -10.15 -0.49 -35.80
N MET A 87 -9.98 0.80 -35.43
CA MET A 87 -8.71 1.30 -34.85
C MET A 87 -8.41 0.73 -33.45
N MET A 88 -9.46 0.44 -32.66
CA MET A 88 -9.34 -0.23 -31.35
C MET A 88 -8.90 -1.70 -31.44
N THR A 89 -8.94 -2.35 -32.60
CA THR A 89 -8.59 -3.78 -32.71
C THR A 89 -7.08 -4.05 -32.84
N SER A 90 -6.26 -3.03 -33.16
CA SER A 90 -4.80 -3.23 -33.33
C SER A 90 -4.02 -3.30 -32.01
N GLN A 91 -4.53 -2.67 -30.94
CA GLN A 91 -3.86 -2.58 -29.64
C GLN A 91 -4.35 -3.60 -28.62
N TRP A 92 -5.38 -4.38 -28.93
CA TRP A 92 -5.98 -5.33 -28.00
C TRP A 92 -5.96 -6.74 -28.58
N LYS A 93 -5.76 -7.74 -27.73
CA LYS A 93 -5.75 -9.16 -28.10
C LYS A 93 -6.71 -9.93 -27.22
N VAL A 94 -7.50 -10.80 -27.84
CA VAL A 94 -8.36 -11.76 -27.14
C VAL A 94 -7.56 -13.02 -26.83
N LEU A 95 -7.54 -13.43 -25.56
CA LEU A 95 -6.96 -14.68 -25.10
C LEU A 95 -7.92 -15.85 -25.29
N GLN A 96 -7.42 -17.08 -25.16
CA GLN A 96 -8.23 -18.29 -25.32
C GLN A 96 -9.41 -18.37 -24.33
N ASP A 97 -9.28 -17.76 -23.15
CA ASP A 97 -10.32 -17.69 -22.13
C ASP A 97 -11.33 -16.55 -22.34
N GLY A 98 -11.22 -15.81 -23.45
CA GLY A 98 -12.08 -14.66 -23.78
C GLY A 98 -11.66 -13.35 -23.12
N THR A 99 -10.60 -13.33 -22.30
CA THR A 99 -10.04 -12.10 -21.73
C THR A 99 -9.47 -11.22 -22.85
N VAL A 100 -9.74 -9.92 -22.80
CA VAL A 100 -9.16 -8.93 -23.73
C VAL A 100 -8.01 -8.22 -23.03
N ILE A 101 -6.79 -8.34 -23.55
CA ILE A 101 -5.59 -7.72 -22.99
C ILE A 101 -5.01 -6.68 -23.94
N HIS A 102 -4.38 -5.65 -23.37
CA HIS A 102 -3.70 -4.62 -24.17
C HIS A 102 -2.32 -5.11 -24.61
N LEU A 103 -2.00 -4.93 -25.89
CA LEU A 103 -0.74 -5.32 -26.52
C LEU A 103 0.39 -4.31 -26.30
N GLY A 104 0.10 -3.14 -25.73
CA GLY A 104 1.07 -2.07 -25.47
C GLY A 104 0.82 -0.84 -26.34
N SER A 105 0.89 0.35 -25.74
CA SER A 105 0.74 1.64 -26.42
C SER A 105 2.08 2.39 -26.45
N LYS A 106 2.06 3.63 -26.96
CA LYS A 106 3.13 4.61 -26.67
C LYS A 106 3.34 4.68 -25.16
N ASN A 107 4.60 4.86 -24.76
CA ASN A 107 5.00 4.95 -23.35
C ASN A 107 4.19 6.04 -22.64
N VAL A 108 3.59 5.67 -21.53
CA VAL A 108 3.13 6.58 -20.49
C VAL A 108 4.37 7.00 -19.72
N ASP A 109 4.72 8.28 -19.81
CA ASP A 109 5.82 8.85 -19.04
C ASP A 109 5.36 9.04 -17.59
N TYR A 110 5.60 8.02 -16.77
CA TYR A 110 5.37 8.13 -15.33
C TYR A 110 6.50 8.96 -14.73
N ASN A 111 6.18 10.16 -14.27
CA ASN A 111 7.10 10.93 -13.44
C ASN A 111 7.15 10.30 -12.04
N TYR A 112 8.17 9.50 -11.77
CA TYR A 112 8.38 8.82 -10.48
C TYR A 112 8.88 9.81 -9.43
N THR A 113 7.97 10.60 -8.85
CA THR A 113 8.30 11.61 -7.83
C THR A 113 7.95 11.13 -6.43
N PHE A 114 8.88 11.41 -5.51
CA PHE A 114 8.77 11.08 -4.10
C PHE A 114 9.02 12.34 -3.27
N ARG A 115 8.15 12.57 -2.28
CA ARG A 115 8.38 13.56 -1.23
C ARG A 115 9.34 13.02 -0.15
N MET A 116 9.26 11.73 0.13
CA MET A 116 10.14 11.00 1.05
C MET A 116 10.56 9.67 0.42
N ILE A 117 11.86 9.38 0.38
CA ILE A 117 12.39 8.22 -0.35
C ILE A 117 12.90 7.12 0.58
N ASP A 118 13.46 7.45 1.74
CA ASP A 118 14.09 6.46 2.64
C ASP A 118 15.00 5.43 1.91
N ALA A 119 15.90 5.93 1.07
CA ALA A 119 16.69 5.13 0.12
C ALA A 119 17.59 4.06 0.79
N ASP A 120 17.95 4.26 2.06
CA ASP A 120 18.93 3.42 2.75
C ASP A 120 18.29 2.29 3.57
N ARG A 121 16.95 2.17 3.64
CA ARG A 121 16.27 1.14 4.47
C ARG A 121 16.80 -0.27 4.21
N CYS A 122 17.05 -0.58 2.94
CA CYS A 122 17.49 -1.89 2.49
C CYS A 122 19.01 -2.13 2.58
N SER A 123 19.79 -1.12 2.97
CA SER A 123 21.26 -1.20 3.04
C SER A 123 21.76 -2.23 4.05
N SER A 124 21.00 -2.45 5.13
CA SER A 124 21.34 -3.39 6.21
C SER A 124 20.90 -4.83 5.94
N LEU A 125 20.18 -5.10 4.84
CA LEU A 125 19.79 -6.46 4.48
C LEU A 125 20.99 -7.32 4.09
N ARG A 126 21.05 -8.53 4.63
CA ARG A 126 22.09 -9.53 4.30
C ARG A 126 21.76 -10.19 2.96
N ALA A 127 22.53 -9.88 1.92
CA ALA A 127 22.25 -10.25 0.53
C ALA A 127 22.28 -11.77 0.21
N ASN A 128 23.00 -12.58 1.01
CA ASN A 128 23.15 -14.02 0.77
C ASN A 128 22.12 -14.90 1.48
N GLU A 129 21.18 -14.29 2.21
CA GLU A 129 20.11 -14.98 2.92
C GLU A 129 18.78 -14.82 2.17
N SER A 130 17.71 -15.50 2.59
CA SER A 130 16.34 -15.27 2.09
C SER A 130 15.82 -13.89 2.54
N SER A 131 16.49 -12.80 2.12
CA SER A 131 16.15 -11.42 2.43
C SER A 131 14.90 -10.99 1.68
N PHE A 132 14.05 -10.22 2.34
CA PHE A 132 12.86 -9.67 1.69
C PHE A 132 12.46 -8.32 2.25
N VAL A 133 11.72 -7.56 1.46
CA VAL A 133 11.13 -6.29 1.87
C VAL A 133 9.62 -6.42 1.82
N ILE A 134 8.97 -6.01 2.90
CA ILE A 134 7.52 -5.89 2.98
C ILE A 134 7.19 -4.42 2.76
N VAL A 135 6.47 -4.13 1.68
CA VAL A 135 5.87 -2.82 1.46
C VAL A 135 4.40 -2.90 1.86
N VAL A 136 4.05 -2.08 2.84
CA VAL A 136 2.69 -1.92 3.34
C VAL A 136 2.10 -0.68 2.69
N GLU A 137 1.09 -0.85 1.84
CA GLU A 137 0.33 0.28 1.32
C GLU A 137 -0.65 0.74 2.41
N THR A 138 -0.55 2.00 2.81
CA THR A 138 -1.33 2.58 3.91
C THR A 138 -1.72 4.01 3.58
N ASP A 139 -2.79 4.52 4.19
CA ASP A 139 -3.21 5.92 4.06
C ASP A 139 -2.35 6.81 4.98
N ILE A 140 -2.06 8.04 4.55
CA ILE A 140 -1.33 9.02 5.36
C ILE A 140 -1.93 9.17 6.78
N VAL A 141 -3.25 9.05 6.93
CA VAL A 141 -3.94 9.21 8.22
C VAL A 141 -3.84 8.00 9.15
N ASN A 142 -3.39 6.85 8.65
CA ASN A 142 -3.38 5.58 9.38
C ASN A 142 -2.14 5.41 10.29
N PHE A 143 -1.86 6.44 11.11
CA PHE A 143 -0.73 6.46 12.03
C PHE A 143 -0.76 5.28 13.02
N ASP A 144 -1.95 4.98 13.55
CA ASP A 144 -2.12 3.92 14.55
C ASP A 144 -1.92 2.52 13.95
N GLU A 145 -2.32 2.32 12.70
CA GLU A 145 -2.17 1.06 11.97
C GLU A 145 -0.68 0.79 11.71
N ARG A 146 0.05 1.81 11.24
CA ARG A 146 1.51 1.73 11.10
C ARG A 146 2.20 1.46 12.43
N GLN A 147 1.81 2.19 13.48
CA GLN A 147 2.34 1.99 14.83
C GLN A 147 2.06 0.58 15.36
N LEU A 148 0.85 0.06 15.14
CA LEU A 148 0.49 -1.30 15.51
C LEU A 148 1.34 -2.35 14.79
N ILE A 149 1.64 -2.14 13.51
CA ILE A 149 2.54 -3.02 12.76
C ILE A 149 3.94 -2.99 13.40
N ARG A 150 4.49 -1.81 13.70
CA ARG A 150 5.79 -1.66 14.40
C ARG A 150 5.80 -2.35 15.76
N GLU A 151 4.68 -2.36 16.48
CA GLU A 151 4.53 -3.02 17.79
C GLU A 151 4.29 -4.54 17.72
N THR A 152 4.04 -5.09 16.53
CA THR A 152 3.65 -6.49 16.34
C THR A 152 4.57 -7.23 15.38
N TRP A 153 4.09 -7.63 14.20
CA TRP A 153 4.87 -8.40 13.24
C TRP A 153 5.93 -7.56 12.50
N GLY A 154 5.90 -6.24 12.65
CA GLY A 154 6.90 -5.30 12.12
C GLY A 154 7.94 -4.86 13.15
N LEU A 155 8.10 -5.57 14.28
CA LEU A 155 9.12 -5.23 15.28
C LEU A 155 10.54 -5.20 14.69
N ASP A 156 11.33 -4.18 15.02
CA ASP A 156 12.70 -4.02 14.51
C ASP A 156 13.60 -5.22 14.85
N VAL A 157 13.49 -5.78 16.06
CA VAL A 157 14.26 -6.96 16.46
C VAL A 157 13.91 -8.17 15.58
N MET A 158 12.64 -8.32 15.19
CA MET A 158 12.23 -9.38 14.27
C MET A 158 12.75 -9.13 12.85
N GLN A 159 12.66 -7.89 12.37
CA GLN A 159 13.20 -7.46 11.08
C GLN A 159 14.69 -7.83 10.95
N GLU A 160 15.50 -7.58 11.99
CA GLU A 160 16.91 -7.95 12.00
C GLU A 160 17.13 -9.47 12.03
N LEU A 161 16.48 -10.17 12.96
CA LEU A 161 16.65 -11.62 13.14
C LEU A 161 16.24 -12.44 11.91
N ALA A 162 15.11 -12.08 11.31
CA ALA A 162 14.54 -12.75 10.15
C ALA A 162 14.98 -12.14 8.80
N ASN A 163 15.86 -11.13 8.82
CA ASN A 163 16.45 -10.49 7.66
C ASN A 163 15.43 -9.91 6.67
N TYR A 164 14.46 -9.16 7.18
CA TYR A 164 13.50 -8.41 6.36
C TYR A 164 13.39 -6.96 6.79
N ARG A 165 12.82 -6.11 5.93
CA ARG A 165 12.49 -4.72 6.27
C ARG A 165 11.04 -4.43 5.95
N VAL A 166 10.38 -3.69 6.83
CA VAL A 166 9.06 -3.11 6.58
C VAL A 166 9.25 -1.67 6.09
N ILE A 167 8.46 -1.29 5.08
CA ILE A 167 8.30 0.07 4.58
C ILE A 167 6.81 0.38 4.48
N PHE A 168 6.43 1.58 4.89
CA PHE A 168 5.10 2.11 4.69
C PHE A 168 5.08 3.02 3.47
N MET A 169 4.26 2.68 2.47
CA MET A 169 4.06 3.47 1.28
C MET A 169 2.78 4.29 1.37
N VAL A 170 2.95 5.61 1.37
CA VAL A 170 1.87 6.60 1.57
C VAL A 170 1.84 7.61 0.44
N GLY A 171 0.65 8.19 0.17
CA GLY A 171 0.47 9.31 -0.74
C GLY A 171 0.48 10.66 -0.03
N LEU A 172 0.10 11.71 -0.74
CA LEU A 172 -0.07 13.05 -0.20
C LEU A 172 -1.40 13.18 0.54
N GLY A 173 -1.33 13.77 1.73
CA GLY A 173 -2.51 14.21 2.45
C GLY A 173 -3.00 15.58 1.98
N ARG A 174 -4.29 15.85 2.17
CA ARG A 174 -4.89 17.17 1.86
C ARG A 174 -4.68 18.21 2.97
N ASN A 175 -4.32 17.77 4.17
CA ASN A 175 -4.20 18.63 5.35
C ASN A 175 -2.72 18.80 5.73
N PRO A 176 -2.19 20.05 5.77
CA PRO A 176 -0.83 20.32 6.22
C PRO A 176 -0.49 19.80 7.62
N GLU A 177 -1.45 19.78 8.55
CA GLU A 177 -1.23 19.25 9.90
C GLU A 177 -0.96 17.74 9.88
N ILE A 178 -1.67 17.02 9.02
CA ILE A 178 -1.47 15.57 8.83
C ILE A 178 -0.11 15.32 8.18
N GLN A 179 0.28 16.15 7.21
CA GLN A 179 1.61 16.06 6.60
C GLN A 179 2.72 16.32 7.62
N ASN A 180 2.58 17.33 8.50
CA ASN A 180 3.56 17.58 9.55
C ASN A 180 3.71 16.38 10.50
N LYS A 181 2.59 15.73 10.88
CA LYS A 181 2.64 14.51 11.70
C LYS A 181 3.37 13.37 10.99
N LEU A 182 3.18 13.20 9.68
CA LEU A 182 3.91 12.22 8.87
C LEU A 182 5.40 12.57 8.77
N ASP A 183 5.74 13.85 8.59
CA ASP A 183 7.13 14.32 8.54
C ASP A 183 7.85 13.96 9.86
N TYR A 184 7.21 14.17 11.02
CA TYR A 184 7.74 13.72 12.32
C TYR A 184 7.85 12.21 12.43
N GLU A 185 6.83 11.46 12.00
CA GLU A 185 6.85 9.99 12.01
C GLU A 185 8.02 9.45 11.16
N SER A 186 8.24 10.01 9.97
CA SER A 186 9.32 9.63 9.07
C SER A 186 10.70 9.86 9.71
N ILE A 187 10.89 11.01 10.38
CA ILE A 187 12.13 11.32 11.11
C ILE A 187 12.37 10.32 12.24
N MET A 188 11.32 9.95 12.97
CA MET A 188 11.43 9.09 14.14
C MET A 188 11.73 7.63 13.79
N TYR A 189 11.11 7.09 12.73
CA TYR A 189 11.15 5.66 12.44
C TYR A 189 11.99 5.29 11.21
N GLY A 190 12.17 6.21 10.24
CA GLY A 190 12.93 5.93 9.02
C GLY A 190 12.43 4.69 8.29
N ASP A 191 11.11 4.63 8.06
CA ASP A 191 10.44 3.52 7.39
C ASP A 191 9.27 3.98 6.47
N ILE A 192 9.27 5.25 6.08
CA ILE A 192 8.21 5.87 5.26
C ILE A 192 8.75 6.24 3.89
N VAL A 193 8.05 5.76 2.85
CA VAL A 193 8.19 6.21 1.47
C VAL A 193 6.92 6.94 1.07
N GLN A 194 7.03 8.23 0.77
CA GLN A 194 5.90 9.06 0.39
C GLN A 194 5.97 9.43 -1.09
N ILE A 195 4.98 9.00 -1.86
CA ILE A 195 4.84 9.34 -3.27
C ILE A 195 4.17 10.70 -3.43
N ASP A 196 4.51 11.41 -4.49
CA ASP A 196 3.95 12.73 -4.82
C ASP A 196 2.63 12.59 -5.60
N VAL A 197 1.71 11.82 -5.05
CA VAL A 197 0.36 11.56 -5.60
C VAL A 197 -0.65 11.63 -4.47
N ASN A 198 -1.76 12.34 -4.70
CA ASN A 198 -2.84 12.47 -3.71
C ASN A 198 -3.42 11.11 -3.31
N GLU A 199 -3.68 10.94 -2.02
CA GLU A 199 -4.41 9.79 -1.51
C GLU A 199 -5.83 9.73 -2.11
N ASP A 200 -6.07 8.65 -2.87
CA ASP A 200 -7.37 8.24 -3.38
C ASP A 200 -7.32 6.74 -3.64
N PHE A 201 -8.46 6.06 -3.52
CA PHE A 201 -8.56 4.65 -3.88
C PHE A 201 -8.19 4.41 -5.35
N GLN A 202 -8.59 5.31 -6.25
CA GLN A 202 -8.25 5.17 -7.67
C GLN A 202 -6.76 5.37 -7.94
N ASN A 203 -6.01 5.93 -6.98
CA ASN A 203 -4.56 6.16 -7.07
C ASN A 203 -3.72 5.06 -6.41
N LEU A 204 -4.34 3.98 -5.90
CA LEU A 204 -3.57 2.85 -5.36
C LEU A 204 -2.63 2.23 -6.40
N THR A 205 -3.05 2.20 -7.67
CA THR A 205 -2.19 1.72 -8.75
C THR A 205 -0.92 2.57 -8.88
N HIS A 206 -0.98 3.89 -8.65
CA HIS A 206 0.23 4.71 -8.59
C HIS A 206 1.14 4.30 -7.43
N LYS A 207 0.61 3.96 -6.24
CA LYS A 207 1.43 3.44 -5.14
C LYS A 207 2.17 2.17 -5.54
N SER A 208 1.48 1.18 -6.10
CA SER A 208 2.15 -0.05 -6.51
C SER A 208 3.15 0.14 -7.66
N ILE A 209 2.89 1.05 -8.61
CA ILE A 209 3.88 1.43 -9.63
C ILE A 209 5.13 2.03 -8.96
N HIS A 210 4.97 2.95 -8.01
CA HIS A 210 6.08 3.54 -7.26
C HIS A 210 6.77 2.53 -6.34
N MET A 211 6.06 1.56 -5.79
CA MET A 211 6.62 0.43 -5.05
C MET A 211 7.58 -0.37 -5.93
N LEU A 212 7.16 -0.72 -7.15
CA LEU A 212 8.02 -1.44 -8.09
C LEU A 212 9.27 -0.61 -8.43
N TYR A 213 9.11 0.68 -8.70
CA TYR A 213 10.22 1.59 -8.98
C TYR A 213 11.18 1.69 -7.79
N TRP A 214 10.67 1.99 -6.60
CA TRP A 214 11.45 2.16 -5.38
C TRP A 214 12.22 0.90 -5.02
N TYR A 215 11.55 -0.26 -5.02
CA TYR A 215 12.18 -1.54 -4.73
C TYR A 215 13.31 -1.87 -5.73
N SER A 216 13.03 -1.69 -7.02
CA SER A 216 14.00 -1.93 -8.09
C SER A 216 15.19 -0.97 -7.99
N ARG A 217 14.99 0.27 -7.54
CA ARG A 217 16.08 1.25 -7.47
C ARG A 217 16.92 1.19 -6.20
N TYR A 218 16.31 0.92 -5.05
CA TYR A 218 16.93 1.13 -3.73
C TYR A 218 17.15 -0.16 -2.92
N CYS A 219 16.48 -1.26 -3.24
CA CYS A 219 16.57 -2.51 -2.46
C CYS A 219 17.41 -3.60 -3.13
N GLY A 220 18.63 -3.24 -3.57
CA GLY A 220 19.55 -4.14 -4.30
C GLY A 220 19.81 -5.47 -3.61
N ASN A 221 19.89 -5.44 -2.28
CA ASN A 221 20.24 -6.59 -1.43
C ASN A 221 19.03 -7.47 -1.07
N SER A 222 17.83 -7.11 -1.48
CA SER A 222 16.61 -7.89 -1.20
C SER A 222 16.35 -8.91 -2.31
N ARG A 223 16.13 -10.17 -1.93
CA ARG A 223 15.75 -11.23 -2.88
C ARG A 223 14.29 -11.10 -3.31
N PHE A 224 13.40 -10.82 -2.35
CA PHE A 224 11.96 -10.74 -2.59
C PHE A 224 11.35 -9.41 -2.16
N LEU A 225 10.34 -8.97 -2.90
CA LEU A 225 9.38 -7.94 -2.52
C LEU A 225 8.08 -8.64 -2.10
N PHE A 226 7.44 -8.16 -1.05
CA PHE A 226 6.11 -8.55 -0.64
C PHE A 226 5.25 -7.31 -0.45
N LYS A 227 4.12 -7.24 -1.15
CA LYS A 227 3.12 -6.19 -0.97
C LYS A 227 2.05 -6.67 -0.01
N THR A 228 1.61 -5.82 0.90
CA THR A 228 0.44 -6.05 1.77
C THR A 228 -0.30 -4.75 2.08
N ASP A 229 -1.48 -4.88 2.69
CA ASP A 229 -2.26 -3.76 3.24
C ASP A 229 -2.02 -3.64 4.76
N ASP A 230 -2.39 -2.50 5.35
CA ASP A 230 -2.18 -2.18 6.77
C ASP A 230 -3.18 -2.84 7.74
N ASP A 231 -4.23 -3.49 7.21
CA ASP A 231 -5.24 -4.24 7.94
C ASP A 231 -5.03 -5.77 7.90
N ILE A 232 -3.85 -6.20 7.45
CA ILE A 232 -3.45 -7.61 7.35
C ILE A 232 -2.39 -7.96 8.40
N TYR A 233 -2.63 -9.02 9.16
CA TYR A 233 -1.61 -9.65 10.00
C TYR A 233 -0.78 -10.64 9.19
N LEU A 234 0.54 -10.53 9.30
CA LEU A 234 1.50 -11.45 8.67
C LEU A 234 2.17 -12.36 9.70
N HIS A 235 2.09 -13.66 9.48
CA HIS A 235 2.82 -14.66 10.27
C HIS A 235 4.24 -14.84 9.75
N ILE A 236 5.14 -13.96 10.19
CA ILE A 236 6.54 -13.87 9.75
C ILE A 236 7.29 -15.22 9.80
N PRO A 237 7.19 -16.06 10.85
CA PRO A 237 7.90 -17.35 10.87
C PRO A 237 7.53 -18.27 9.69
N ASN A 238 6.25 -18.31 9.33
CA ASN A 238 5.78 -19.12 8.19
C ASN A 238 6.23 -18.53 6.86
N MET A 239 6.23 -17.20 6.75
CA MET A 239 6.71 -16.48 5.58
C MET A 239 8.21 -16.68 5.35
N VAL A 240 9.03 -16.63 6.41
CA VAL A 240 10.47 -16.94 6.35
C VAL A 240 10.71 -18.38 5.92
N ASN A 241 9.99 -19.34 6.51
CA ASN A 241 10.09 -20.74 6.13
C ASN A 241 9.72 -20.95 4.65
N MET A 242 8.70 -20.26 4.17
CA MET A 242 8.28 -20.29 2.77
C MET A 242 9.37 -19.73 1.84
N PHE A 243 9.96 -18.56 2.13
CA PHE A 243 11.01 -17.97 1.28
C PHE A 243 12.36 -18.70 1.34
N ARG A 244 12.56 -19.60 2.31
CA ARG A 244 13.70 -20.51 2.34
C ARG A 244 13.50 -21.74 1.48
N THR A 245 12.25 -22.15 1.24
CA THR A 245 11.91 -23.45 0.62
C THR A 245 11.34 -23.33 -0.78
N ILE A 246 10.65 -22.23 -1.11
CA ILE A 246 10.01 -22.03 -2.42
C ILE A 246 10.90 -21.17 -3.30
N GLU A 247 11.17 -21.67 -4.51
CA GLU A 247 11.71 -20.88 -5.61
C GLU A 247 10.61 -20.54 -6.62
N PHE A 248 10.40 -19.24 -6.84
CA PHE A 248 9.41 -18.73 -7.80
C PHE A 248 10.03 -17.69 -8.74
N ASN A 249 11.27 -17.96 -9.16
CA ASN A 249 12.02 -17.07 -10.04
C ASN A 249 11.27 -16.86 -11.36
N GLY A 250 10.93 -15.60 -11.67
CA GLY A 250 10.17 -15.27 -12.87
C GLY A 250 8.64 -15.46 -12.75
N SER A 251 8.12 -15.74 -11.55
CA SER A 251 6.68 -15.82 -11.25
C SER A 251 6.28 -14.83 -10.14
N ILE A 252 4.98 -14.55 -10.03
CA ILE A 252 4.39 -13.86 -8.87
C ILE A 252 3.79 -14.92 -7.93
N LEU A 253 4.17 -14.92 -6.65
CA LEU A 253 3.68 -15.82 -5.62
C LEU A 253 2.53 -15.16 -4.85
N CYS A 254 1.32 -15.73 -4.88
CA CYS A 254 0.15 -15.13 -4.26
C CYS A 254 -1.04 -16.10 -4.17
N HIS A 255 -2.16 -15.65 -3.59
CA HIS A 255 -3.47 -16.28 -3.82
C HIS A 255 -4.03 -15.85 -5.17
N GLN A 256 -4.13 -16.78 -6.12
CA GLN A 256 -4.67 -16.50 -7.45
C GLN A 256 -6.19 -16.35 -7.42
N ASN A 257 -6.68 -15.19 -7.85
CA ASN A 257 -8.08 -15.02 -8.23
C ASN A 257 -8.31 -15.57 -9.64
N LYS A 258 -9.41 -16.31 -9.80
CA LYS A 258 -9.94 -16.63 -11.13
C LYS A 258 -10.39 -15.34 -11.82
N SER A 259 -10.32 -15.34 -13.15
CA SER A 259 -10.90 -14.31 -14.01
C SER A 259 -12.30 -13.91 -13.53
N ARG A 260 -12.49 -12.61 -13.30
CA ARG A 260 -13.77 -12.04 -12.84
C ARG A 260 -14.33 -11.12 -13.90
N LYS A 261 -15.66 -11.01 -13.90
CA LYS A 261 -16.38 -10.04 -14.73
C LYS A 261 -16.00 -8.61 -14.34
N ILE A 262 -15.73 -7.78 -15.33
CA ILE A 262 -15.53 -6.35 -15.16
C ILE A 262 -16.88 -5.71 -14.79
N ILE A 263 -16.92 -4.97 -13.69
CA ILE A 263 -18.14 -4.35 -13.19
C ILE A 263 -18.47 -3.13 -14.06
N ARG A 264 -19.62 -3.18 -14.72
CA ARG A 264 -20.16 -2.08 -15.56
C ARG A 264 -21.49 -1.58 -15.03
N ASN A 265 -22.28 -2.48 -14.46
CA ASN A 265 -23.63 -2.21 -14.01
C ASN A 265 -23.80 -2.64 -12.55
N PHE A 266 -24.75 -2.02 -11.87
CA PHE A 266 -25.04 -2.35 -10.47
C PHE A 266 -25.44 -3.84 -10.30
N SER A 267 -26.07 -4.43 -11.31
CA SER A 267 -26.41 -5.86 -11.35
C SER A 267 -25.19 -6.78 -11.34
N ASP A 268 -24.02 -6.32 -11.77
CA ASP A 268 -22.78 -7.12 -11.72
C ASP A 268 -22.30 -7.35 -10.29
N LEU A 269 -22.80 -6.58 -9.32
CA LEU A 269 -22.51 -6.74 -7.89
C LEU A 269 -23.43 -7.75 -7.19
N HIS A 270 -24.24 -8.51 -7.94
CA HIS A 270 -25.19 -9.48 -7.36
C HIS A 270 -24.55 -10.44 -6.35
N PHE A 271 -23.30 -10.86 -6.57
CA PHE A 271 -22.55 -11.69 -5.62
C PHE A 271 -22.34 -11.01 -4.26
N PHE A 272 -22.05 -9.70 -4.27
CA PHE A 272 -21.92 -8.93 -3.02
C PHE A 272 -23.27 -8.80 -2.32
N MET A 273 -24.38 -8.64 -3.05
CA MET A 273 -25.72 -8.55 -2.46
C MET A 273 -26.08 -9.79 -1.64
N TYR A 274 -25.69 -10.99 -2.08
CA TYR A 274 -26.01 -12.23 -1.37
C TYR A 274 -25.24 -12.39 -0.04
N SER A 275 -24.05 -11.78 0.07
CA SER A 275 -23.22 -11.85 1.28
C SER A 275 -23.80 -11.09 2.49
N TYR A 276 -24.87 -10.32 2.31
CA TYR A 276 -25.46 -9.45 3.33
C TYR A 276 -26.88 -9.84 3.76
N LYS A 277 -27.27 -11.10 3.55
CA LYS A 277 -28.65 -11.59 3.74
C LYS A 277 -29.29 -11.30 5.12
N ASN A 278 -28.49 -10.96 6.14
CA ASN A 278 -28.91 -10.68 7.52
C ASN A 278 -28.50 -9.27 8.05
N ARG A 279 -28.32 -8.26 7.19
CA ARG A 279 -27.91 -6.90 7.62
C ARG A 279 -28.95 -5.84 7.26
N ASN A 280 -28.85 -4.67 7.91
CA ASN A 280 -29.68 -3.51 7.60
C ASN A 280 -29.55 -3.13 6.11
N LYS A 281 -30.66 -3.17 5.38
CA LYS A 281 -30.73 -2.93 3.93
C LYS A 281 -30.13 -1.58 3.52
N GLN A 282 -30.32 -0.51 4.29
CA GLN A 282 -29.79 0.81 3.95
C GLN A 282 -28.26 0.84 4.03
N GLU A 283 -27.70 0.26 5.10
CA GLU A 283 -26.25 0.20 5.29
C GLU A 283 -25.59 -0.67 4.22
N VAL A 284 -26.20 -1.82 3.92
CA VAL A 284 -25.78 -2.71 2.83
C VAL A 284 -25.78 -1.98 1.49
N MET A 285 -26.86 -1.26 1.17
CA MET A 285 -26.93 -0.49 -0.08
C MET A 285 -25.90 0.63 -0.15
N LYS A 286 -25.59 1.30 0.97
CA LYS A 286 -24.50 2.28 1.05
C LYS A 286 -23.15 1.64 0.75
N GLN A 287 -22.87 0.46 1.32
CA GLN A 287 -21.64 -0.28 1.05
C GLN A 287 -21.54 -0.75 -0.41
N ILE A 288 -22.64 -1.25 -0.98
CA ILE A 288 -22.68 -1.70 -2.38
C ILE A 288 -22.44 -0.52 -3.33
N ARG A 289 -23.10 0.63 -3.12
CA ARG A 289 -22.84 1.84 -3.94
C ARG A 289 -21.39 2.28 -3.85
N LYS A 290 -20.81 2.31 -2.64
CA LYS A 290 -19.39 2.60 -2.46
C LYS A 290 -18.51 1.64 -3.26
N LYS A 291 -18.78 0.32 -3.20
CA LYS A 291 -18.07 -0.70 -3.99
C LYS A 291 -18.28 -0.54 -5.50
N PHE A 292 -19.48 -0.14 -5.94
CA PHE A 292 -19.75 0.10 -7.36
C PHE A 292 -18.86 1.21 -7.90
N HIS A 293 -18.87 2.40 -7.28
CA HIS A 293 -18.02 3.50 -7.71
C HIS A 293 -16.53 3.19 -7.62
N LYS A 294 -16.15 2.35 -6.64
CA LYS A 294 -14.78 1.90 -6.41
C LYS A 294 -14.23 1.01 -7.55
N TYR A 295 -15.07 0.14 -8.12
CA TYR A 295 -14.64 -0.90 -9.07
C TYR A 295 -15.29 -0.77 -10.46
N LEU A 296 -16.03 0.31 -10.70
CA LEU A 296 -16.63 0.61 -12.01
C LEU A 296 -15.51 0.95 -12.99
N ILE A 297 -15.50 0.28 -14.13
CA ILE A 297 -14.61 0.59 -15.25
C ILE A 297 -15.47 0.89 -16.47
N GLY A 298 -15.07 1.86 -17.30
CA GLY A 298 -15.71 2.22 -18.58
C GLY A 298 -15.13 1.45 -19.79
N TYR A 299 -15.93 1.26 -20.84
CA TYR A 299 -15.52 0.47 -22.03
C TYR A 299 -14.36 1.12 -22.80
N ASP A 300 -14.21 2.43 -22.64
CA ASP A 300 -13.10 3.26 -23.10
C ASP A 300 -11.77 2.87 -22.44
N ILE A 301 -11.78 2.45 -21.17
CA ILE A 301 -10.58 2.03 -20.44
C ILE A 301 -10.24 0.57 -20.73
N LEU A 302 -11.25 -0.31 -20.64
CA LEU A 302 -11.10 -1.73 -20.95
C LEU A 302 -12.24 -2.15 -21.88
N PRO A 303 -11.98 -2.58 -23.13
CA PRO A 303 -13.05 -3.03 -24.02
C PRO A 303 -13.54 -4.45 -23.69
N GLY A 304 -12.77 -5.22 -22.92
CA GLY A 304 -13.13 -6.58 -22.52
C GLY A 304 -14.24 -6.69 -21.47
N SER A 305 -14.71 -7.92 -21.27
CA SER A 305 -15.73 -8.27 -20.26
C SER A 305 -15.16 -8.97 -19.01
N LEU A 306 -13.93 -9.47 -19.11
CA LEU A 306 -13.25 -10.26 -18.08
C LEU A 306 -11.87 -9.68 -17.77
N TYR A 307 -11.47 -9.74 -16.51
CA TYR A 307 -10.07 -9.52 -16.11
C TYR A 307 -9.23 -10.78 -16.39
N PRO A 308 -7.94 -10.65 -16.73
CA PRO A 308 -7.03 -11.79 -16.70
C PRO A 308 -6.93 -12.35 -15.28
N ASN A 309 -6.49 -13.61 -15.12
CA ASN A 309 -6.11 -14.12 -13.80
C ASN A 309 -5.10 -13.17 -13.14
N TYR A 310 -5.32 -12.89 -11.86
CA TYR A 310 -4.60 -11.89 -11.08
C TYR A 310 -4.44 -12.37 -9.64
N CYS A 311 -3.51 -11.79 -8.90
CA CYS A 311 -3.33 -12.05 -7.48
C CYS A 311 -4.39 -11.34 -6.65
N SER A 312 -4.60 -11.79 -5.42
CA SER A 312 -5.45 -11.07 -4.48
C SER A 312 -4.71 -9.88 -3.89
N GLY A 313 -5.35 -8.70 -3.87
CA GLY A 313 -4.73 -7.45 -3.41
C GLY A 313 -4.18 -7.45 -1.98
N PHE A 314 -4.65 -8.33 -1.09
CA PHE A 314 -4.17 -8.40 0.30
C PHE A 314 -2.74 -8.95 0.45
N GLY A 315 -2.14 -9.53 -0.60
CA GLY A 315 -0.81 -10.10 -0.48
C GLY A 315 -0.29 -10.79 -1.74
N TYR A 316 0.85 -10.31 -2.23
CA TYR A 316 1.59 -10.96 -3.31
C TYR A 316 3.10 -10.68 -3.21
N SER A 317 3.91 -11.60 -3.74
CA SER A 317 5.36 -11.54 -3.70
C SER A 317 6.00 -11.79 -5.06
N MET A 318 7.15 -11.15 -5.29
CA MET A 318 7.92 -11.28 -6.52
C MET A 318 9.41 -11.05 -6.24
N ASN A 319 10.27 -11.47 -7.17
CA ASN A 319 11.68 -11.10 -7.14
C ASN A 319 11.93 -9.79 -7.92
N ARG A 320 13.16 -9.29 -7.85
CA ARG A 320 13.62 -8.08 -8.55
C ARG A 320 13.37 -8.11 -10.05
N ASN A 321 13.74 -9.19 -10.74
CA ASN A 321 13.56 -9.30 -12.19
C ASN A 321 12.09 -9.18 -12.60
N VAL A 322 11.17 -9.78 -11.82
CA VAL A 322 9.74 -9.66 -12.05
C VAL A 322 9.27 -8.23 -11.78
N ALA A 323 9.73 -7.60 -10.69
CA ALA A 323 9.36 -6.22 -10.37
C ALA A 323 9.77 -5.23 -11.47
N GLU A 324 11.00 -5.34 -11.98
CA GLU A 324 11.53 -4.51 -13.08
C GLU A 324 10.70 -4.69 -14.37
N LYS A 325 10.37 -5.94 -14.74
CA LYS A 325 9.52 -6.22 -15.91
C LYS A 325 8.11 -5.65 -15.77
N LEU A 326 7.50 -5.78 -14.58
CA LEU A 326 6.17 -5.24 -14.32
C LEU A 326 6.16 -3.72 -14.36
N LEU A 327 7.23 -3.07 -13.88
CA LEU A 327 7.43 -1.63 -13.97
C LEU A 327 7.47 -1.19 -15.44
N GLU A 328 8.31 -1.82 -16.27
CA GLU A 328 8.38 -1.53 -17.71
C GLU A 328 7.06 -1.80 -18.45
N ALA A 329 6.26 -2.77 -18.01
CA ALA A 329 4.94 -3.03 -18.58
C ALA A 329 3.93 -1.97 -18.15
N SER A 330 4.02 -1.44 -16.92
CA SER A 330 3.11 -0.40 -16.45
C SER A 330 3.14 0.82 -17.36
N GLU A 331 4.31 1.22 -17.87
CA GLU A 331 4.50 2.31 -18.83
C GLU A 331 3.82 2.06 -20.19
N LYS A 332 3.41 0.83 -20.50
CA LYS A 332 2.87 0.44 -21.83
C LYS A 332 1.40 0.06 -21.77
N ILE A 333 0.81 -0.08 -20.58
CA ILE A 333 -0.56 -0.52 -20.39
C ILE A 333 -1.42 0.68 -19.94
N PRO A 334 -2.59 0.91 -20.56
CA PRO A 334 -3.50 1.95 -20.12
C PRO A 334 -3.82 1.83 -18.63
N TYR A 335 -3.77 2.95 -17.94
CA TYR A 335 -3.96 3.00 -16.48
C TYR A 335 -5.31 2.43 -16.06
N ILE A 336 -5.30 1.59 -15.03
CA ILE A 336 -6.50 1.04 -14.40
C ILE A 336 -6.39 1.27 -12.89
N GLY A 337 -7.39 1.91 -12.28
CA GLY A 337 -7.38 2.23 -10.83
C GLY A 337 -7.64 1.06 -9.88
N ILE A 338 -7.64 -0.18 -10.38
CA ILE A 338 -7.70 -1.40 -9.56
C ILE A 338 -6.31 -2.03 -9.56
N GLU A 339 -5.54 -1.72 -8.53
CA GLU A 339 -4.11 -2.00 -8.42
C GLU A 339 -3.74 -3.47 -8.71
N ASP A 340 -4.34 -4.41 -7.98
CA ASP A 340 -4.00 -5.84 -8.08
C ASP A 340 -4.29 -6.39 -9.48
N VAL A 341 -5.40 -5.99 -10.08
CA VAL A 341 -5.78 -6.29 -11.46
C VAL A 341 -4.81 -5.66 -12.46
N PHE A 342 -4.38 -4.41 -12.24
CA PHE A 342 -3.45 -3.72 -13.14
C PHE A 342 -2.06 -4.36 -13.13
N ILE A 343 -1.45 -4.50 -11.95
CA ILE A 343 -0.08 -4.99 -11.78
C ILE A 343 -0.01 -6.50 -12.06
N THR A 344 -0.78 -7.30 -11.32
CA THR A 344 -0.66 -8.77 -11.35
C THR A 344 -1.56 -9.43 -12.39
N GLY A 345 -2.45 -8.65 -13.02
CA GLY A 345 -3.27 -9.06 -14.15
C GLY A 345 -2.69 -8.58 -15.47
N PHE A 346 -2.93 -7.31 -15.83
CA PHE A 346 -2.61 -6.78 -17.16
C PHE A 346 -1.10 -6.62 -17.42
N CYS A 347 -0.35 -5.99 -16.51
CA CYS A 347 1.10 -5.83 -16.66
C CYS A 347 1.80 -7.20 -16.68
N ARG A 348 1.39 -8.10 -15.78
CA ARG A 348 1.85 -9.50 -15.77
C ARG A 348 1.61 -10.21 -17.11
N GLN A 349 0.40 -10.12 -17.68
CA GLN A 349 0.08 -10.74 -18.97
C GLN A 349 0.96 -10.18 -20.09
N LYS A 350 1.21 -8.86 -20.09
CA LYS A 350 2.08 -8.21 -21.07
C LYS A 350 3.51 -8.76 -21.06
N CYS A 351 4.03 -9.11 -19.88
CA CYS A 351 5.36 -9.69 -19.70
C CYS A 351 5.41 -11.23 -19.81
N ASN A 352 4.27 -11.90 -20.04
CA ASN A 352 4.15 -13.36 -20.00
C ASN A 352 4.69 -13.98 -18.69
N ILE A 353 4.43 -13.31 -17.55
CA ILE A 353 4.83 -13.79 -16.22
C ILE A 353 3.72 -14.69 -15.67
N THR A 354 4.08 -15.81 -15.05
CA THR A 354 3.10 -16.75 -14.47
C THR A 354 2.76 -16.39 -13.03
N ILE A 355 1.59 -16.86 -12.56
CA ILE A 355 1.22 -16.82 -11.15
C ILE A 355 1.51 -18.20 -10.54
N MET A 356 2.28 -18.22 -9.46
CA MET A 356 2.42 -19.38 -8.59
C MET A 356 1.39 -19.25 -7.47
N ASN A 357 0.29 -20.01 -7.57
CA ASN A 357 -0.75 -19.98 -6.57
C ASN A 357 -0.28 -20.62 -5.25
N ASN A 358 -0.46 -19.91 -4.14
CA ASN A 358 -0.16 -20.39 -2.80
C ASN A 358 -1.37 -20.23 -1.88
N VAL A 359 -1.90 -21.37 -1.43
CA VAL A 359 -3.10 -21.46 -0.59
C VAL A 359 -2.91 -20.90 0.83
N ASN A 360 -1.66 -20.67 1.25
CA ASN A 360 -1.35 -20.11 2.56
C ASN A 360 -1.58 -18.60 2.64
N PHE A 361 -1.69 -17.95 1.49
CA PHE A 361 -2.19 -16.59 1.33
C PHE A 361 -3.70 -16.69 1.24
N ARG A 362 -4.41 -16.26 2.28
CA ARG A 362 -5.87 -16.39 2.31
C ARG A 362 -6.49 -15.42 3.30
N LEU A 363 -7.65 -14.88 2.91
CA LEU A 363 -8.57 -14.17 3.81
C LEU A 363 -9.60 -15.12 4.44
N LYS A 364 -9.76 -16.34 3.92
CA LYS A 364 -10.73 -17.33 4.40
C LYS A 364 -10.07 -18.69 4.67
N PRO A 365 -10.52 -19.44 5.69
CA PRO A 365 -11.54 -19.08 6.68
C PRO A 365 -11.13 -17.88 7.54
N TYR A 366 -12.13 -17.19 8.11
CA TYR A 366 -11.92 -16.05 9.00
C TYR A 366 -11.15 -16.52 10.24
N ILE A 367 -10.16 -15.75 10.67
CA ILE A 367 -9.43 -16.02 11.90
C ILE A 367 -10.07 -15.18 13.01
N PHE A 368 -10.65 -15.84 14.00
CA PHE A 368 -10.96 -15.17 15.25
C PHE A 368 -9.68 -15.06 16.08
N PRO A 369 -9.37 -13.92 16.72
CA PRO A 369 -8.11 -13.76 17.46
C PRO A 369 -7.81 -14.88 18.47
N ILE A 370 -8.84 -15.43 19.09
CA ILE A 370 -8.76 -16.55 20.06
C ILE A 370 -8.25 -17.86 19.44
N GLU A 371 -8.46 -18.06 18.13
CA GLU A 371 -8.05 -19.24 17.36
C GLU A 371 -6.69 -19.04 16.66
N GLY A 372 -6.07 -17.88 16.87
CA GLY A 372 -4.94 -17.39 16.09
C GLY A 372 -3.80 -18.37 15.90
N LYS A 373 -3.30 -18.95 17.00
CA LYS A 373 -2.18 -19.89 16.97
C LYS A 373 -2.46 -21.10 16.06
N CYS A 374 -3.68 -21.62 16.09
CA CYS A 374 -4.08 -22.80 15.32
C CYS A 374 -4.35 -22.46 13.86
N ALA A 375 -4.85 -21.26 13.61
CA ALA A 375 -5.05 -20.78 12.25
C ALA A 375 -3.73 -20.67 11.47
N PHE A 376 -2.59 -20.53 12.15
CA PHE A 376 -1.26 -20.41 11.55
C PHE A 376 -0.40 -21.68 11.63
N GLU A 377 -0.83 -22.73 12.33
CA GLU A 377 -0.06 -23.97 12.50
C GLU A 377 0.26 -24.67 11.17
N ASN A 378 -0.70 -24.70 10.25
CA ASN A 378 -0.56 -25.35 8.94
C ASN A 378 0.01 -24.42 7.85
N GLY A 379 0.99 -23.58 8.22
CA GLY A 379 1.75 -22.77 7.27
C GLY A 379 1.00 -21.56 6.69
N ARG A 380 -0.16 -21.17 7.23
CA ARG A 380 -0.87 -19.95 6.80
C ARG A 380 0.03 -18.71 6.98
N ILE A 381 -0.09 -17.71 6.11
CA ILE A 381 0.76 -16.51 6.13
C ILE A 381 -0.04 -15.27 6.49
N THR A 382 -1.21 -15.09 5.89
CA THR A 382 -2.01 -13.86 6.04
C THR A 382 -3.27 -14.11 6.88
N SER A 383 -3.72 -13.12 7.65
CA SER A 383 -5.07 -13.10 8.22
C SER A 383 -6.12 -12.70 7.17
N ASN A 384 -7.40 -12.66 7.58
CA ASN A 384 -8.38 -11.77 6.95
C ASN A 384 -8.07 -10.29 7.24
N GLU A 385 -8.78 -9.36 6.60
CA GLU A 385 -8.84 -7.95 7.00
C GLU A 385 -9.31 -7.85 8.46
N MET A 386 -8.56 -7.13 9.30
CA MET A 386 -8.77 -7.09 10.75
C MET A 386 -8.76 -5.67 11.31
N SER A 387 -9.48 -5.48 12.41
CA SER A 387 -9.37 -4.24 13.18
C SER A 387 -8.05 -4.19 13.95
N LYS A 388 -7.62 -2.97 14.33
CA LYS A 388 -6.45 -2.77 15.22
C LYS A 388 -6.51 -3.61 16.50
N SER A 389 -7.70 -3.69 17.11
CA SER A 389 -7.92 -4.48 18.34
C SER A 389 -7.71 -5.97 18.08
N ASP A 390 -8.19 -6.47 16.93
CA ASP A 390 -8.10 -7.88 16.58
C ASP A 390 -6.68 -8.28 16.19
N ILE A 391 -5.94 -7.44 15.46
CA ILE A 391 -4.51 -7.65 15.17
C ILE A 391 -3.70 -7.73 16.48
N ARG A 392 -3.92 -6.79 17.42
CA ARG A 392 -3.23 -6.81 18.71
C ARG A 392 -3.54 -8.07 19.51
N LYS A 393 -4.81 -8.47 19.59
CA LYS A 393 -5.21 -9.73 20.24
C LYS A 393 -4.57 -10.92 19.54
N LEU A 394 -4.66 -10.99 18.22
CA LEU A 394 -4.12 -12.08 17.42
C LEU A 394 -2.61 -12.23 17.65
N TRP A 395 -1.86 -11.12 17.62
CA TRP A 395 -0.44 -11.07 17.95
C TRP A 395 -0.15 -11.67 19.32
N THR A 396 -0.88 -11.25 20.36
CA THR A 396 -0.72 -11.81 21.72
C THR A 396 -1.02 -13.30 21.76
N HIS A 397 -2.06 -13.78 21.08
CA HIS A 397 -2.45 -15.19 21.09
C HIS A 397 -1.47 -16.09 20.34
N VAL A 398 -0.93 -15.60 19.22
CA VAL A 398 0.10 -16.32 18.43
C VAL A 398 1.42 -16.41 19.20
N ASN A 399 1.80 -15.37 19.95
CA ASN A 399 3.11 -15.28 20.59
C ASN A 399 3.13 -15.61 22.10
N SER A 400 1.98 -15.82 22.76
CA SER A 400 1.93 -16.24 24.16
C SER A 400 1.87 -17.77 24.30
N GLN A 401 2.53 -18.31 25.32
CA GLN A 401 2.68 -19.76 25.53
C GLN A 401 1.39 -20.49 25.99
N GLY A 402 0.24 -19.81 26.10
CA GLY A 402 -0.95 -20.34 26.77
C GLY A 402 -2.03 -21.00 25.90
N TYR A 403 -1.97 -20.87 24.57
CA TYR A 403 -3.03 -21.39 23.71
C TYR A 403 -2.65 -22.77 23.16
N TYR A 404 -3.48 -23.76 23.49
CA TYR A 404 -3.41 -25.11 22.94
C TYR A 404 -4.39 -25.21 21.77
N CYS A 405 -3.90 -25.71 20.65
CA CYS A 405 -4.78 -26.12 19.57
C CYS A 405 -5.49 -27.39 20.00
N LYS A 406 -6.80 -27.29 20.25
CA LYS A 406 -7.63 -28.48 20.19
C LYS A 406 -7.53 -28.95 18.74
N LEU A 407 -6.62 -29.89 18.49
CA LEU A 407 -6.62 -30.69 17.27
C LEU A 407 -8.04 -31.23 17.14
N THR A 408 -8.85 -30.68 16.24
CA THR A 408 -9.99 -31.42 15.71
C THR A 408 -9.38 -32.38 14.69
N PRO A 409 -9.39 -33.70 14.95
CA PRO A 409 -9.10 -34.66 13.90
C PRO A 409 -10.16 -34.43 12.81
N GLN A 410 -9.72 -34.20 11.57
CA GLN A 410 -10.61 -34.29 10.41
C GLN A 410 -10.87 -35.75 10.07
#